data_AF-A0A7V3M478-F1
#
_entry.id   AF-A0A7V3M478-F1
#
_cell.length_a   1.000
_cell.length_b   1.000
_cell.length_c   1.000
_cell.angle_alpha   90.00
_cell.angle_beta   90.00
_cell.angle_gamma   90.00
#
_symmetry.space_group_name_H-M   'P 1'
#
loop_
_entity.id
_entity.type
_entity.pdbx_description
1 polymer ?
#
loop_
_entity_poly.entity_id
_entity_poly.type
_entity_poly.pdbx_seq_one_letter_code
_entity_poly.pdbx_strand_id
1 'polypeptide(L)'
;MSYGSAQSNAMYSLSVLAKMRGWEFEYYVDHIAGYLQENPHGNYLGAVINGMNVIVGRSVPTPTDEVLFIEEGGRQQEAEFGIRLLAEEIIAWQKTEEIEALNVFLPSGTGTTALYLQKALISSVGVGALRPTVFTTPCVGGAAYLKKQFLMLEADVSLH
;
A
#
# COMPACT_ATOMS: atom_id res chain seq x y z
N MET A 1 9.13 -9.74 -7.72
CA MET A 1 8.40 -9.06 -8.81
C MET A 1 7.27 -8.20 -8.22
N SER A 2 6.96 -7.06 -8.82
CA SER A 2 5.74 -6.27 -8.52
C SER A 2 5.30 -5.47 -9.75
N TYR A 3 4.18 -4.76 -9.66
CA TYR A 3 3.64 -3.95 -10.76
C TYR A 3 2.93 -2.69 -10.26
N GLY A 4 2.64 -1.77 -11.19
CA GLY A 4 1.90 -0.54 -10.92
C GLY A 4 2.44 0.65 -11.71
N SER A 5 2.23 1.86 -11.18
CA SER A 5 2.61 3.10 -11.88
C SER A 5 4.11 3.43 -11.80
N ALA A 6 4.60 4.15 -12.81
CA ALA A 6 6.02 4.53 -12.92
C ALA A 6 6.54 5.40 -11.77
N GLN A 7 5.66 6.11 -11.05
CA GLN A 7 6.03 6.94 -9.88
C GLN A 7 5.54 6.35 -8.56
N SER A 8 5.29 5.04 -8.50
CA SER A 8 4.79 4.37 -7.31
C SER A 8 5.76 4.47 -6.12
N ASN A 9 5.24 4.91 -4.97
CA ASN A 9 5.99 4.88 -3.70
C ASN A 9 6.31 3.43 -3.29
N ALA A 10 5.37 2.51 -3.50
CA ALA A 10 5.57 1.09 -3.19
C ALA A 10 6.69 0.49 -4.03
N MET A 11 6.76 0.82 -5.33
CA MET A 11 7.86 0.44 -6.22
C MET A 11 9.20 0.92 -5.67
N TYR A 12 9.30 2.19 -5.30
CA TYR A 12 10.53 2.74 -4.76
C TYR A 12 10.95 2.02 -3.46
N SER A 13 10.04 1.86 -2.50
CA SER A 13 10.32 1.13 -1.26
C SER A 13 10.76 -0.32 -1.51
N LEU A 14 10.13 -1.02 -2.45
CA LEU A 14 10.52 -2.38 -2.83
C LEU A 14 11.89 -2.42 -3.50
N SER A 15 12.24 -1.42 -4.31
CA SER A 15 13.59 -1.33 -4.90
C SER A 15 14.67 -1.17 -3.84
N VAL A 16 14.40 -0.41 -2.78
CA VAL A 16 15.31 -0.24 -1.64
C VAL A 16 15.46 -1.57 -0.90
N LEU A 17 14.35 -2.25 -0.61
CA LEU A 17 14.37 -3.55 0.05
C LEU A 17 15.15 -4.59 -0.77
N ALA A 18 14.89 -4.69 -2.07
CA ALA A 18 15.56 -5.62 -2.94
C ALA A 18 17.08 -5.37 -2.96
N LYS A 19 17.50 -4.12 -3.10
CA LYS A 19 18.92 -3.74 -3.00
C LYS A 19 19.54 -4.12 -1.65
N MET A 20 18.85 -3.86 -0.54
CA MET A 20 19.32 -4.24 0.80
C MET A 20 19.47 -5.75 0.97
N ARG A 21 18.62 -6.54 0.32
CA ARG A 21 18.63 -8.00 0.37
C ARG A 21 19.51 -8.65 -0.69
N GLY A 22 20.05 -7.88 -1.64
CA GLY A 22 20.73 -8.41 -2.81
C GLY A 22 19.82 -9.19 -3.75
N TRP A 23 18.51 -8.88 -3.76
CA TRP A 23 17.53 -9.52 -4.64
C TRP A 23 17.44 -8.79 -5.97
N GLU A 24 17.15 -9.56 -7.02
CA GLU A 24 16.68 -9.00 -8.27
C GLU A 24 15.28 -8.43 -8.09
N PHE A 25 15.01 -7.28 -8.73
CA PHE A 25 13.70 -6.65 -8.68
C PHE A 25 13.19 -6.29 -10.06
N GLU A 26 12.30 -7.11 -10.58
CA GLU A 26 11.53 -6.80 -11.78
C GLU A 26 10.23 -6.07 -11.43
N TYR A 27 9.98 -4.98 -12.14
CA TYR A 27 8.80 -4.15 -11.98
C TYR A 27 8.08 -3.94 -13.30
N TYR A 28 6.81 -4.32 -13.35
CA TYR A 28 5.99 -4.22 -14.54
C TYR A 28 5.14 -2.95 -14.52
N VAL A 29 5.18 -2.21 -15.61
CA VAL A 29 4.43 -0.96 -15.79
C VAL A 29 3.74 -0.98 -17.15
N ASP A 30 2.48 -0.54 -17.19
CA ASP A 30 1.73 -0.46 -18.45
C ASP A 30 2.38 0.56 -19.41
N HIS A 31 2.67 1.76 -18.91
CA HIS A 31 3.27 2.84 -19.67
C HIS A 31 4.17 3.73 -18.78
N ILE A 32 5.27 4.22 -19.36
CA ILE A 32 6.09 5.30 -18.79
C ILE A 32 6.00 6.49 -19.74
N ALA A 33 5.56 7.64 -19.23
CA ALA A 33 5.47 8.88 -20.00
C ALA A 33 6.83 9.21 -20.66
N GLY A 34 6.82 9.60 -21.94
CA GLY A 34 8.05 9.89 -22.70
C GLY A 34 8.97 10.89 -21.99
N TYR A 35 8.38 11.95 -21.42
CA TYR A 35 9.14 12.93 -20.62
C TYR A 35 9.87 12.29 -19.43
N LEU A 36 9.25 11.33 -18.74
CA LEU A 36 9.86 10.64 -17.60
C LEU A 36 10.95 9.65 -18.05
N GLN A 37 10.85 9.08 -19.25
CA GLN A 37 11.91 8.25 -19.83
C GLN A 37 13.13 9.09 -20.21
N GLU A 38 12.91 10.24 -20.86
CA GLU A 38 13.97 11.16 -21.29
C GLU A 38 14.59 11.93 -20.11
N ASN A 39 13.79 12.20 -19.08
CA ASN A 39 14.19 12.95 -17.89
C ASN A 39 13.82 12.15 -16.62
N PRO A 40 14.50 11.03 -16.32
CA PRO A 40 14.19 10.24 -15.14
C PRO A 40 14.30 11.07 -13.86
N HIS A 41 13.27 11.03 -13.01
CA HIS A 41 13.25 11.73 -11.73
C HIS A 41 12.30 11.05 -10.73
N GLY A 42 12.36 11.47 -9.46
CA GLY A 42 11.47 10.97 -8.41
C GLY A 42 11.66 9.48 -8.10
N ASN A 43 10.56 8.82 -7.77
CA ASN A 43 10.54 7.40 -7.41
C ASN A 43 11.08 6.51 -8.53
N TYR A 44 10.75 6.83 -9.79
CA TYR A 44 11.25 6.09 -10.94
C TYR A 44 12.78 6.06 -10.98
N LEU A 45 13.41 7.24 -10.98
CA LEU A 45 14.88 7.35 -10.98
C LEU A 45 15.49 6.65 -9.76
N GLY A 46 14.91 6.87 -8.57
CA GLY A 46 15.38 6.23 -7.35
C GLY A 46 15.38 4.71 -7.43
N ALA A 47 14.33 4.12 -8.02
CA ALA A 47 14.23 2.68 -8.17
C ALA A 47 15.20 2.13 -9.23
N VAL A 48 15.38 2.83 -10.35
CA VAL A 48 16.39 2.48 -11.37
C VAL A 48 17.80 2.51 -10.77
N ILE A 49 18.14 3.54 -9.98
CA ILE A 49 19.43 3.62 -9.25
C ILE A 49 19.62 2.46 -8.28
N ASN A 50 18.53 1.92 -7.74
CA ASN A 50 18.57 0.76 -6.86
C ASN A 50 18.72 -0.58 -7.59
N GLY A 51 18.78 -0.58 -8.93
CA GLY A 51 18.92 -1.79 -9.74
C GLY A 51 17.59 -2.44 -10.12
N MET A 52 16.47 -1.71 -10.01
CA MET A 52 15.19 -2.20 -10.51
C MET A 52 15.24 -2.41 -12.03
N ASN A 53 14.80 -3.59 -12.48
CA ASN A 53 14.57 -3.89 -13.89
C ASN A 53 13.12 -3.54 -14.27
N VAL A 54 12.93 -2.47 -15.04
CA VAL A 54 11.60 -2.02 -15.46
C VAL A 54 11.17 -2.67 -16.77
N ILE A 55 9.96 -3.22 -16.79
CA ILE A 55 9.38 -3.92 -17.94
C ILE A 55 8.10 -3.19 -18.35
N VAL A 56 8.11 -2.58 -19.54
CA VAL A 56 7.02 -1.72 -20.03
C VAL A 56 6.11 -2.45 -21.01
N GLY A 57 4.80 -2.29 -20.87
CA GLY A 57 3.79 -2.76 -21.84
C GLY A 57 3.68 -4.28 -21.94
N ARG A 58 4.16 -5.02 -20.93
CA ARG A 58 4.03 -6.48 -20.84
C ARG A 58 3.17 -6.85 -19.64
N SER A 59 2.37 -7.91 -19.80
CA SER A 59 1.65 -8.52 -18.69
C SER A 59 2.62 -9.08 -17.66
N VAL A 60 2.25 -8.97 -16.39
CA VAL A 60 2.95 -9.65 -15.29
C VAL A 60 2.86 -11.17 -15.52
N PRO A 61 3.97 -11.91 -15.55
CA PRO A 61 3.95 -13.36 -15.68
C PRO A 61 3.45 -14.01 -14.39
N THR A 62 3.00 -15.26 -14.49
CA THR A 62 2.73 -16.07 -13.30
C THR A 62 4.03 -16.29 -12.52
N PRO A 63 4.10 -15.91 -11.23
CA PRO A 63 5.29 -16.11 -10.42
C PRO A 63 5.59 -17.60 -10.22
N THR A 64 6.87 -17.96 -10.21
CA THR A 64 7.35 -19.29 -9.79
C THR A 64 7.61 -19.29 -8.28
N ASP A 65 7.87 -20.47 -7.70
CA ASP A 65 8.14 -20.64 -6.26
C ASP A 65 9.38 -19.86 -5.77
N GLU A 66 10.29 -19.48 -6.67
CA GLU A 66 11.48 -18.69 -6.35
C GLU A 66 11.22 -17.18 -6.36
N VAL A 67 10.03 -16.76 -6.77
CA VAL A 67 9.68 -15.35 -6.96
C VAL A 67 8.71 -14.88 -5.89
N LEU A 68 9.20 -13.96 -5.04
CA LEU A 68 8.30 -13.17 -4.20
C LEU A 68 7.53 -12.18 -5.07
N PHE A 69 6.21 -12.40 -5.20
CA PHE A 69 5.31 -11.52 -5.92
C PHE A 69 4.57 -10.59 -4.96
N ILE A 70 4.64 -9.28 -5.22
CA ILE A 70 3.97 -8.26 -4.41
C ILE A 70 2.96 -7.53 -5.29
N GLU A 71 1.68 -7.63 -4.92
CA GLU A 71 0.58 -6.92 -5.56
C GLU A 71 0.77 -5.40 -5.56
N GLU A 72 0.21 -4.71 -6.55
CA GLU A 72 0.24 -3.26 -6.64
C GLU A 72 -0.20 -2.62 -5.32
N GLY A 73 0.58 -1.64 -4.84
CA GLY A 73 0.30 -0.94 -3.59
C GLY A 73 0.32 -1.81 -2.34
N GLY A 74 0.83 -3.04 -2.41
CA GLY A 74 0.84 -3.98 -1.28
C GLY A 74 -0.55 -4.51 -0.93
N ARG A 75 -1.47 -4.57 -1.91
CA ARG A 75 -2.84 -5.07 -1.72
C ARG A 75 -2.88 -6.60 -1.56
N GLN A 76 -2.44 -7.07 -0.40
CA GLN A 76 -2.38 -8.47 -0.01
C GLN A 76 -2.55 -8.60 1.50
N GLN A 77 -2.89 -9.79 1.99
CA GLN A 77 -3.23 -10.04 3.40
C GLN A 77 -2.05 -9.76 4.35
N GLU A 78 -0.83 -9.99 3.89
CA GLU A 78 0.41 -9.79 4.62
C GLU A 78 0.58 -8.34 5.08
N ALA A 79 -0.01 -7.37 4.36
CA ALA A 79 0.02 -5.97 4.76
C ALA A 79 -0.72 -5.70 6.08
N GLU A 80 -1.70 -6.54 6.44
CA GLU A 80 -2.48 -6.40 7.68
C GLU A 80 -1.58 -6.41 8.91
N PHE A 81 -0.53 -7.24 8.91
CA PHE A 81 0.39 -7.35 10.05
C PHE A 81 1.04 -6.02 10.41
N GLY A 82 1.62 -5.33 9.42
CA GLY A 82 2.29 -4.05 9.64
C GLY A 82 1.31 -2.94 10.01
N ILE A 83 0.12 -2.94 9.39
CA ILE A 83 -0.91 -1.93 9.68
C ILE A 83 -1.54 -2.12 11.06
N ARG A 84 -1.63 -3.35 11.58
CA ARG A 84 -2.03 -3.59 12.97
C ARG A 84 -1.05 -2.96 13.96
N LEU A 85 0.26 -3.09 13.71
CA LEU A 85 1.27 -2.44 14.55
C LEU A 85 1.15 -0.91 14.48
N LEU A 86 0.91 -0.35 13.28
CA LEU A 86 0.61 1.07 13.13
C LEU A 86 -0.64 1.51 13.92
N ALA A 87 -1.69 0.68 13.96
CA ALA A 87 -2.88 0.96 14.75
C ALA A 87 -2.58 1.01 16.26
N GLU A 88 -1.77 0.07 16.75
CA GLU A 88 -1.30 0.03 18.14
C GLU A 88 -0.47 1.29 18.48
N GLU A 89 0.42 1.69 17.58
CA GLU A 89 1.21 2.93 17.70
C GLU A 89 0.31 4.18 17.75
N ILE A 90 -0.71 4.27 16.89
CA ILE A 90 -1.67 5.38 16.87
C ILE A 90 -2.47 5.45 18.18
N ILE A 91 -2.94 4.31 18.70
CA ILE A 91 -3.68 4.27 19.98
C ILE A 91 -2.79 4.69 21.14
N ALA A 92 -1.55 4.18 21.18
CA ALA A 92 -0.58 4.55 22.22
C ALA A 92 -0.25 6.05 22.18
N TRP A 93 -0.05 6.60 20.98
CA TRP A 93 0.17 8.02 20.77
C TRP A 93 -1.04 8.86 21.19
N GLN A 94 -2.25 8.49 20.76
CA GLN A 94 -3.49 9.19 21.13
C GLN A 94 -3.64 9.30 22.65
N LYS A 95 -3.35 8.22 23.38
CA LYS A 95 -3.40 8.18 24.84
C LYS A 95 -2.32 9.06 25.48
N THR A 96 -1.10 9.03 24.93
CA THR A 96 0.04 9.80 25.44
C THR A 96 -0.20 11.30 25.32
N GLU A 97 -0.82 11.73 24.22
CA GLU A 97 -1.14 13.14 23.95
C GLU A 97 -2.49 13.57 24.53
N GLU A 98 -3.18 12.71 25.28
CA GLU A 98 -4.50 12.98 25.88
C GLU A 98 -5.55 13.46 24.85
N ILE A 99 -5.51 12.92 23.63
CA ILE A 99 -6.42 13.32 22.54
C ILE A 99 -7.78 12.64 22.73
N GLU A 100 -8.79 13.42 23.13
CA GLU A 100 -10.16 12.94 23.38
C GLU A 100 -10.81 12.30 22.14
N ALA A 101 -10.66 12.94 20.97
CA ALA A 101 -11.23 12.48 19.71
C ALA A 101 -10.21 12.57 18.57
N LEU A 102 -9.95 11.45 17.90
CA LEU A 102 -9.01 11.35 16.79
C LEU A 102 -9.70 10.88 15.50
N ASN A 103 -9.47 11.61 14.42
CA ASN A 103 -9.85 11.20 13.07
C ASN A 103 -8.58 11.04 12.23
N VAL A 104 -8.46 9.90 11.55
CA VAL A 104 -7.35 9.61 10.63
C VAL A 104 -7.89 9.73 9.21
N PHE A 105 -7.28 10.60 8.40
CA PHE A 105 -7.65 10.75 7.00
C PHE A 105 -6.52 10.29 6.08
N LEU A 106 -6.82 9.43 5.11
CA LEU A 106 -5.83 8.87 4.19
C LEU A 106 -6.29 8.99 2.72
N PRO A 107 -5.42 9.40 1.78
CA PRO A 107 -5.65 9.19 0.36
C PRO A 107 -5.47 7.71 0.00
N SER A 108 -6.35 7.13 -0.82
CA SER A 108 -6.32 5.71 -1.16
C SER A 108 -6.20 5.45 -2.66
N GLY A 109 -5.09 4.80 -3.04
CA GLY A 109 -4.95 4.11 -4.32
C GLY A 109 -5.73 2.79 -4.29
N THR A 110 -5.11 1.71 -3.80
CA THR A 110 -5.79 0.43 -3.54
C THR A 110 -6.61 0.45 -2.25
N GLY A 111 -6.24 1.33 -1.31
CA GLY A 111 -6.89 1.54 -0.01
C GLY A 111 -6.64 0.47 1.05
N THR A 112 -5.68 -0.42 0.83
CA THR A 112 -5.26 -1.46 1.78
C THR A 112 -4.94 -0.92 3.17
N THR A 113 -4.21 0.20 3.26
CA THR A 113 -3.90 0.86 4.53
C THR A 113 -5.17 1.32 5.25
N ALA A 114 -6.10 1.97 4.55
CA ALA A 114 -7.33 2.48 5.16
C ALA A 114 -8.20 1.33 5.71
N LEU A 115 -8.38 0.27 4.91
CA LEU A 115 -9.13 -0.92 5.32
C LEU A 115 -8.51 -1.58 6.56
N TYR A 116 -7.23 -1.95 6.50
CA TYR A 116 -6.62 -2.69 7.61
C TYR A 116 -6.43 -1.84 8.85
N LEU A 117 -6.26 -0.51 8.70
CA LEU A 117 -6.22 0.38 9.85
C LEU A 117 -7.59 0.45 10.52
N GLN A 118 -8.67 0.63 9.75
CA GLN A 118 -10.03 0.64 10.27
C GLN A 118 -10.37 -0.69 10.97
N LYS A 119 -10.07 -1.82 10.32
CA LYS A 119 -10.25 -3.16 10.89
C LYS A 119 -9.49 -3.33 12.21
N ALA A 120 -8.19 -3.01 12.23
CA ALA A 120 -7.37 -3.13 13.44
C ALA A 120 -7.90 -2.24 14.58
N LEU A 121 -8.32 -1.00 14.29
CA LEU A 121 -8.87 -0.09 15.27
C LEU A 121 -10.22 -0.57 15.82
N ILE A 122 -11.09 -1.17 15.01
CA ILE A 122 -12.33 -1.81 15.47
C ILE A 122 -11.99 -2.95 16.44
N SER A 123 -11.02 -3.81 16.09
CA SER A 123 -10.66 -4.96 16.92
C SER A 123 -9.91 -4.62 18.21
N SER A 124 -9.28 -3.44 18.28
CA SER A 124 -8.42 -3.03 19.40
C SER A 124 -9.19 -2.43 20.59
N VAL A 125 -10.47 -2.12 20.44
CA VAL A 125 -11.28 -1.49 21.49
C VAL A 125 -12.51 -2.32 21.85
N GLY A 126 -12.91 -2.28 23.11
CA GLY A 126 -14.17 -2.89 23.55
C GLY A 126 -15.39 -2.23 22.92
N VAL A 127 -16.49 -2.97 22.83
CA VAL A 127 -17.77 -2.45 22.32
C VAL A 127 -18.18 -1.20 23.10
N GLY A 128 -18.37 -0.08 22.39
CA GLY A 128 -18.79 1.20 22.97
C GLY A 128 -17.66 2.13 23.44
N ALA A 129 -16.39 1.72 23.34
CA ALA A 129 -15.25 2.59 23.60
C ALA A 129 -15.00 3.57 22.45
N LEU A 130 -14.55 4.78 22.78
CA LEU A 130 -14.05 5.74 21.81
C LEU A 130 -12.79 5.17 21.13
N ARG A 131 -12.76 5.22 19.81
CA ARG A 131 -11.60 4.85 18.99
C ARG A 131 -11.39 5.88 17.90
N PRO A 132 -10.20 5.94 17.31
CA PRO A 132 -9.99 6.71 16.09
C PRO A 132 -10.98 6.28 15.00
N THR A 133 -11.42 7.25 14.19
CA THR A 133 -12.23 6.99 13.00
C THR A 133 -11.38 7.18 11.75
N VAL A 134 -11.36 6.18 10.86
CA VAL A 134 -10.64 6.27 9.59
C VAL A 134 -11.56 6.81 8.51
N PHE A 135 -11.10 7.85 7.82
CA PHE A 135 -11.70 8.40 6.63
C PHE A 135 -10.73 8.22 5.47
N THR A 136 -11.28 7.93 4.29
CA THR A 136 -10.48 7.80 3.08
C THR A 136 -11.17 8.40 1.87
N THR A 137 -10.37 8.83 0.91
CA THR A 137 -10.85 9.28 -0.41
C THR A 137 -10.16 8.51 -1.53
N PRO A 138 -10.86 8.11 -2.60
CA PRO A 138 -10.24 7.50 -3.77
C PRO A 138 -9.33 8.49 -4.50
N CYS A 139 -8.08 8.09 -4.71
CA CYS A 139 -7.14 8.78 -5.59
C CYS A 139 -6.91 8.03 -6.91
N VAL A 140 -7.45 6.81 -7.01
CA VAL A 140 -7.51 6.02 -8.25
C VAL A 140 -8.95 5.55 -8.43
N GLY A 141 -9.51 5.76 -9.63
CA GLY A 141 -10.90 5.41 -9.92
C GLY A 141 -11.91 6.22 -9.08
N GLY A 142 -12.71 5.53 -8.27
CA GLY A 142 -13.73 6.15 -7.41
C GLY A 142 -14.16 5.26 -6.25
N ALA A 143 -15.18 5.65 -5.50
CA ALA A 143 -15.61 4.93 -4.29
C ALA A 143 -16.01 3.46 -4.58
N ALA A 144 -16.63 3.19 -5.74
CA ALA A 144 -16.97 1.83 -6.16
C ALA A 144 -15.72 0.96 -6.41
N TYR A 145 -14.64 1.56 -6.95
CA TYR A 145 -13.37 0.87 -7.12
C TYR A 145 -12.76 0.51 -5.76
N LEU A 146 -12.67 1.46 -4.82
CA LEU A 146 -12.15 1.18 -3.48
C LEU A 146 -12.94 0.10 -2.75
N LYS A 147 -14.27 0.14 -2.79
CA LYS A 147 -15.10 -0.92 -2.18
C LYS A 147 -14.82 -2.29 -2.78
N LYS A 148 -14.60 -2.37 -4.10
CA LYS A 148 -14.18 -3.62 -4.76
C LYS A 148 -12.81 -4.07 -4.27
N GLN A 149 -11.84 -3.17 -4.10
CA GLN A 149 -10.53 -3.50 -3.54
C GLN A 149 -10.64 -4.01 -2.10
N PHE A 150 -11.53 -3.41 -1.29
CA PHE A 150 -11.71 -3.84 0.09
C PHE A 150 -12.28 -5.25 0.17
N LEU A 151 -13.29 -5.54 -0.64
CA LEU A 151 -13.89 -6.87 -0.73
C LEU A 151 -12.92 -7.97 -1.21
N MET A 152 -11.81 -7.61 -1.87
CA MET A 152 -10.76 -8.57 -2.22
C MET A 152 -9.90 -8.97 -1.02
N LEU A 153 -9.85 -8.14 0.02
CA LEU A 153 -9.00 -8.31 1.20
C LEU A 153 -9.78 -8.70 2.46
N GLU A 154 -11.03 -8.23 2.58
CA GLU A 154 -11.90 -8.47 3.72
C GLU A 154 -13.35 -8.61 3.24
N ALA A 155 -13.96 -9.77 3.52
CA ALA A 155 -15.34 -10.07 3.10
C ALA A 155 -16.38 -9.45 4.04
N ASP A 156 -16.02 -9.24 5.31
CA ASP A 156 -16.90 -8.60 6.29
C ASP A 156 -16.91 -7.09 6.11
N VAL A 157 -17.98 -6.59 5.48
CA VAL A 157 -18.19 -5.16 5.20
C VAL A 157 -18.33 -4.33 6.48
N SER A 158 -18.61 -4.95 7.64
CA SER A 158 -18.63 -4.21 8.92
C SER A 158 -17.24 -3.76 9.38
N LEU A 159 -16.18 -4.32 8.78
CA LEU A 159 -14.77 -3.96 9.03
C LEU A 159 -14.20 -2.96 8.01
N HIS A 160 -15.00 -2.52 7.03
CA HIS A 160 -14.61 -1.58 5.96
C HIS A 160 -14.59 -0.12 6.41
#